data_AF-A0A7K6IB17-F1
#
_entry.id   AF-A0A7K6IB17-F1
#
_cell.length_a   1.000
_cell.length_b   1.000
_cell.length_c   1.000
_cell.angle_alpha   90.00
_cell.angle_beta   90.00
_cell.angle_gamma   90.00
#
_symmetry.space_group_name_H-M   'P 1'
#
loop_
_entity.id
_entity.type
_entity.pdbx_description
1 polymer ?
#
loop_
_entity_poly.entity_id
_entity_poly.type
_entity_poly.pdbx_seq_one_letter_code
_entity_poly.pdbx_strand_id
1 'polypeptide(L)'
;RRSIIKGVRFTCPLARRCPVTKAKRRQCQACRLQKCLDVGMRRDMIMSEEALRRRRELRGQRGQPGGQQGQQGQQAGLTAEQQELIALLIAAHRRTFDSSFSQFTQYWPAVRLFVPSPPGSDVAAGSDTAAGLSLSPCSEDALPDAFSLLPQFADLSTFMIQQVINFAKEIPVFRCA
;
A
#
# COMPACT_ATOMS: atom_id res chain seq x y z
N ARG A 1 7.03 18.84 -14.56
CA ARG A 1 6.27 19.44 -15.69
C ARG A 1 6.31 18.46 -16.87
N ARG A 2 5.16 17.98 -17.39
CA ARG A 2 5.11 17.14 -18.62
C ARG A 2 4.80 18.10 -19.79
N SER A 3 5.61 18.06 -20.83
CA SER A 3 5.69 19.08 -21.88
C SER A 3 5.27 18.53 -23.25
N ILE A 4 4.20 17.75 -23.32
CA ILE A 4 3.67 17.33 -24.62
C ILE A 4 2.53 18.27 -24.94
N ILE A 5 2.81 19.26 -25.77
CA ILE A 5 1.80 20.11 -26.39
C ILE A 5 1.24 19.32 -27.57
N LYS A 6 -0.10 19.29 -27.72
CA LYS A 6 -0.76 18.60 -28.83
C LYS A 6 -0.24 19.19 -30.16
N GLY A 7 0.20 18.33 -31.08
CA GLY A 7 0.71 18.75 -32.40
C GLY A 7 2.23 18.90 -32.52
N VAL A 8 2.99 18.87 -31.43
CA VAL A 8 4.47 18.94 -31.50
C VAL A 8 5.05 17.59 -31.94
N ARG A 9 5.79 17.59 -33.07
CA ARG A 9 6.55 16.45 -33.55
C ARG A 9 7.99 16.53 -33.07
N PHE A 10 8.44 15.56 -32.29
CA PHE A 10 9.84 15.46 -31.87
C PHE A 10 10.65 14.65 -32.88
N THR A 11 11.82 15.19 -33.25
CA THR A 11 12.80 14.54 -34.11
C THR A 11 13.98 14.05 -33.28
N CYS A 12 14.47 12.85 -33.58
CA CYS A 12 15.67 12.34 -32.95
C CYS A 12 16.90 12.91 -33.66
N PRO A 13 17.91 13.45 -32.95
CA PRO A 13 19.14 13.93 -33.57
C PRO A 13 20.08 12.79 -34.02
N LEU A 14 19.79 11.56 -33.59
CA LEU A 14 20.53 10.34 -33.93
C LEU A 14 19.57 9.39 -34.68
N ALA A 15 19.78 8.08 -34.61
CA ALA A 15 19.01 7.08 -35.34
C ALA A 15 17.75 6.56 -34.62
N ARG A 16 16.96 7.41 -33.94
CA ARG A 16 15.73 7.02 -33.18
C ARG A 16 15.90 5.89 -32.14
N ARG A 17 17.13 5.49 -31.79
CA ARG A 17 17.47 4.41 -30.85
C ARG A 17 18.25 4.90 -29.63
N CYS A 18 17.99 6.13 -29.17
CA CYS A 18 18.71 6.69 -28.03
C CYS A 18 18.38 5.92 -26.74
N PRO A 19 19.38 5.54 -25.91
CA PRO A 19 19.14 4.88 -24.63
C PRO A 19 18.46 5.82 -23.63
N VAL A 20 17.23 5.49 -23.20
CA VAL A 20 16.45 6.29 -22.25
C VAL A 20 16.67 5.79 -20.82
N THR A 21 17.70 6.34 -20.16
CA THR A 21 18.07 6.07 -18.75
C THR A 21 17.70 7.23 -17.81
N LYS A 22 17.78 7.05 -16.48
CA LYS A 22 17.49 8.11 -15.50
C LYS A 22 18.31 9.39 -15.74
N ALA A 23 19.59 9.23 -16.05
CA ALA A 23 20.50 10.35 -16.32
C ALA A 23 20.27 11.00 -17.70
N LYS A 24 20.05 10.20 -18.74
CA LYS A 24 20.06 10.68 -20.15
C LYS A 24 18.67 10.86 -20.78
N ARG A 25 17.58 10.54 -20.07
CA ARG A 25 16.19 10.64 -20.58
C ARG A 25 15.77 12.02 -21.10
N ARG A 26 16.48 13.11 -20.76
CA ARG A 26 16.17 14.46 -21.27
C ARG A 26 16.85 14.80 -22.61
N GLN A 27 17.83 14.00 -23.05
CA GLN A 27 18.65 14.28 -24.23
C GLN A 27 17.89 14.09 -25.55
N CYS A 28 16.94 13.14 -25.59
CA CYS A 28 16.14 12.91 -26.79
C CYS A 28 14.65 12.79 -26.45
N GLN A 29 13.90 13.86 -26.77
CA GLN A 29 12.46 13.92 -26.52
C GLN A 29 11.70 12.92 -27.40
N ALA A 30 12.18 12.68 -28.63
CA ALA A 30 11.63 11.71 -29.57
C ALA A 30 11.68 10.27 -29.03
N CYS A 31 12.86 9.78 -28.65
CA CYS A 31 13.03 8.41 -28.13
C CYS A 31 12.36 8.23 -26.77
N ARG A 32 12.35 9.27 -25.93
CA ARG A 32 11.60 9.25 -24.66
C ARG A 32 10.10 9.10 -24.90
N LEU A 33 9.54 9.88 -25.84
CA LEU A 33 8.13 9.79 -26.18
C LEU A 33 7.79 8.41 -26.74
N GLN A 34 8.57 7.91 -27.69
CA GLN A 34 8.36 6.59 -28.29
C GLN A 34 8.31 5.49 -27.21
N LYS A 35 9.32 5.45 -26.33
CA LYS A 35 9.35 4.48 -25.22
C LYS A 35 8.13 4.59 -24.30
N CYS A 36 7.61 5.79 -24.05
CA CYS A 36 6.38 5.97 -23.26
C CYS A 36 5.16 5.37 -23.98
N LEU A 37 5.06 5.50 -25.30
CA LEU A 37 3.99 4.89 -26.08
C LEU A 37 4.13 3.37 -26.15
N ASP A 38 5.35 2.86 -26.31
CA ASP A 38 5.64 1.43 -26.38
C ASP A 38 5.26 0.69 -25.09
N VAL A 39 5.37 1.34 -23.92
CA VAL A 39 4.87 0.80 -22.63
C VAL A 39 3.38 1.03 -22.40
N GLY A 40 2.63 1.50 -23.41
CA GLY A 40 1.18 1.64 -23.36
C GLY A 40 0.66 2.98 -22.82
N MET A 41 1.49 4.03 -22.69
CA MET A 41 0.96 5.34 -22.30
C MET A 41 0.08 5.93 -23.39
N ARG A 42 -1.18 6.20 -23.05
CA ARG A 42 -2.19 6.79 -23.93
C ARG A 42 -1.95 8.29 -24.17
N ARG A 43 -1.91 8.71 -25.44
CA ARG A 43 -1.68 10.12 -25.86
C ARG A 43 -2.86 11.02 -25.51
N ASP A 44 -4.05 10.45 -25.54
CA ASP A 44 -5.35 11.05 -25.25
C ASP A 44 -5.58 11.29 -23.75
N MET A 45 -4.85 10.60 -22.87
CA MET A 45 -4.93 10.78 -21.41
C MET A 45 -4.08 11.95 -20.87
N ILE A 46 -3.53 12.77 -21.76
CA ILE A 46 -2.81 14.00 -21.39
C ILE A 46 -3.83 15.12 -21.26
N MET A 47 -3.93 15.73 -20.07
CA MET A 47 -4.83 16.87 -19.83
C MET A 47 -4.61 17.96 -20.89
N SER A 48 -5.71 18.57 -21.36
CA SER A 48 -5.65 19.67 -22.32
C SER A 48 -4.86 20.86 -21.75
N GLU A 49 -4.33 21.70 -22.64
CA GLU A 49 -3.64 22.92 -22.24
C GLU A 49 -4.54 23.84 -21.41
N GLU A 50 -5.83 23.90 -21.75
CA GLU A 50 -6.88 24.58 -20.98
C GLU A 50 -7.04 24.02 -19.55
N ALA A 51 -7.12 22.69 -19.40
CA ALA A 51 -7.23 22.05 -18.09
C ALA A 51 -5.96 22.27 -17.24
N LEU A 52 -4.79 22.25 -17.87
CA LEU A 52 -3.51 22.60 -17.24
C LEU A 52 -3.45 24.07 -16.81
N ARG A 53 -3.97 24.98 -17.63
CA ARG A 53 -4.06 26.42 -17.34
C ARG A 53 -4.99 26.66 -16.15
N ARG A 54 -6.21 26.10 -16.18
CA ARG A 54 -7.17 26.18 -15.06
C ARG A 54 -6.58 25.65 -13.76
N ARG A 55 -5.85 24.52 -13.81
CA ARG A 55 -5.14 23.98 -12.63
C ARG A 55 -4.03 24.91 -12.13
N ARG A 56 -3.32 25.64 -13.01
CA ARG A 56 -2.31 26.63 -12.60
C ARG A 56 -2.95 27.86 -11.97
N GLU A 57 -4.05 28.34 -12.52
CA GLU A 57 -4.82 29.47 -11.98
C GLU A 57 -5.35 29.13 -10.57
N LEU A 58 -5.91 27.93 -10.37
CA LEU A 58 -6.32 27.46 -9.03
C LEU A 58 -5.15 27.36 -8.03
N ARG A 59 -3.93 27.07 -8.51
CA ARG A 59 -2.74 27.01 -7.66
C ARG A 59 -2.14 28.38 -7.37
N GLY A 60 -2.17 29.31 -8.33
CA GLY A 60 -1.73 30.69 -8.15
C GLY A 60 -2.59 31.44 -7.13
N GLN A 61 -3.90 31.22 -7.15
CA GLN A 61 -4.83 31.78 -6.17
C GLN A 61 -4.58 31.28 -4.73
N ARG A 62 -3.98 30.10 -4.56
CA ARG A 62 -3.60 29.53 -3.24
C ARG A 62 -2.22 29.97 -2.75
N GLY A 63 -1.48 30.75 -3.52
CA GLY A 63 -0.07 31.11 -3.25
C GLY A 63 0.15 32.46 -2.56
N GLN A 64 -0.89 33.16 -2.11
CA GLN A 64 -0.71 34.38 -1.30
C GLN A 64 -0.30 34.00 0.14
N PRO A 65 0.80 34.57 0.69
CA PRO A 65 1.30 34.22 2.00
C PRO A 65 0.47 34.94 3.07
N GLY A 66 -0.62 34.29 3.47
CA GLY A 66 -1.51 34.73 4.55
C GLY A 66 -2.57 33.70 4.96
N GLY A 67 -2.65 32.55 4.27
CA GLY A 67 -3.66 31.53 4.55
C GLY A 67 -3.10 30.30 5.25
N GLN A 68 -2.88 30.38 6.56
CA GLN A 68 -3.01 29.19 7.42
C GLN A 68 -4.49 28.82 7.52
N GLN A 69 -5.06 28.30 6.43
CA GLN A 69 -6.30 27.54 6.46
C GLN A 69 -6.16 26.39 5.48
N GLY A 70 -5.81 25.23 6.01
CA GLY A 70 -6.04 23.98 5.31
C GLY A 70 -7.51 23.92 4.89
N GLN A 71 -7.75 23.58 3.63
CA GLN A 71 -8.97 22.95 3.12
C GLN A 71 -10.25 23.23 3.93
N GLN A 72 -10.81 24.43 3.80
CA GLN A 72 -12.26 24.59 3.80
C GLN A 72 -12.71 24.55 2.35
N GLY A 73 -12.68 23.34 1.76
CA GLY A 73 -13.70 23.04 0.76
C GLY A 73 -15.04 23.19 1.47
N GLN A 74 -15.97 23.92 0.85
CA GLN A 74 -17.38 24.04 1.24
C GLN A 74 -17.83 22.94 2.21
N GLN A 75 -17.84 23.22 3.52
CA GLN A 75 -18.62 22.43 4.46
C GLN A 75 -20.08 22.85 4.30
N ALA A 76 -20.73 22.31 3.26
CA ALA A 76 -22.09 21.86 3.52
C ALA A 76 -21.93 20.79 4.61
N GLY A 77 -22.45 21.03 5.82
CA GLY A 77 -22.39 20.06 6.90
C GLY A 77 -22.85 18.68 6.42
N LEU A 78 -22.28 17.62 6.99
CA LEU A 78 -22.72 16.25 6.72
C LEU A 78 -24.24 16.19 6.94
N THR A 79 -24.97 15.57 6.01
CA THR A 79 -26.40 15.35 6.23
C THR A 79 -26.58 14.45 7.45
N ALA A 80 -27.74 14.55 8.11
CA ALA A 80 -28.02 13.70 9.28
C ALA A 80 -27.85 12.20 8.94
N GLU A 81 -28.30 11.79 7.75
CA GLU A 81 -28.13 10.44 7.20
C GLU A 81 -26.65 10.06 7.03
N GLN A 82 -25.82 10.96 6.50
CA GLN A 82 -24.38 10.72 6.35
C GLN A 82 -23.70 10.57 7.72
N GLN A 83 -24.09 11.40 8.69
CA GLN A 83 -23.56 11.34 10.04
C GLN A 83 -23.95 10.04 10.76
N GLU A 84 -25.18 9.58 10.56
CA GLU A 84 -25.68 8.30 11.08
C GLU A 84 -24.96 7.11 10.44
N LEU A 85 -24.76 7.13 9.12
CA LEU A 85 -24.01 6.09 8.41
C LEU A 85 -22.56 6.02 8.93
N ILE A 86 -21.90 7.17 9.10
CA ILE A 86 -20.54 7.22 9.65
C ILE A 86 -20.51 6.63 11.07
N ALA A 87 -21.47 7.01 11.93
CA ALA A 87 -21.55 6.48 13.30
C ALA A 87 -21.76 4.96 13.29
N LEU A 88 -22.61 4.44 12.41
CA LEU A 88 -22.86 3.01 12.25
C LEU A 88 -21.60 2.27 11.83
N LEU A 89 -20.87 2.77 10.82
CA LEU A 89 -19.63 2.16 10.35
C LEU A 89 -18.55 2.13 11.44
N ILE A 90 -18.40 3.21 12.20
CA ILE A 90 -17.44 3.26 13.32
C ILE A 90 -17.84 2.26 14.40
N ALA A 91 -19.12 2.20 14.77
CA ALA A 91 -19.62 1.28 15.79
C ALA A 91 -19.47 -0.19 15.36
N ALA A 92 -19.74 -0.51 14.10
CA ALA A 92 -19.53 -1.84 13.54
C ALA A 92 -18.04 -2.22 13.55
N HIS A 93 -17.16 -1.30 13.15
CA HIS A 93 -15.71 -1.54 13.14
C HIS A 93 -15.18 -1.80 14.55
N ARG A 94 -15.55 -0.99 15.55
CA ARG A 94 -15.11 -1.19 16.94
C ARG A 94 -15.57 -2.50 17.57
N ARG A 95 -16.68 -3.07 17.09
CA ARG A 95 -17.23 -4.35 17.60
C ARG A 95 -16.59 -5.57 16.95
N THR A 96 -16.13 -5.44 15.72
CA THR A 96 -15.67 -6.57 14.90
C THR A 96 -14.17 -6.55 14.64
N PHE A 97 -13.50 -5.41 14.86
CA PHE A 97 -12.08 -5.28 14.64
C PHE A 97 -11.37 -4.95 15.96
N ASP A 98 -10.52 -5.87 16.38
CA ASP A 98 -9.59 -5.66 17.49
C ASP A 98 -8.20 -5.33 16.96
N SER A 99 -7.81 -4.05 17.04
CA SER A 99 -6.49 -3.59 16.62
C SER A 99 -5.34 -4.16 17.44
N SER A 100 -5.63 -4.70 18.64
CA SER A 100 -4.62 -5.34 19.50
C SER A 100 -4.41 -6.81 19.16
N PHE A 101 -5.23 -7.40 18.28
CA PHE A 101 -5.18 -8.82 17.91
C PHE A 101 -5.25 -9.78 19.11
N SER A 102 -5.87 -9.36 20.22
CA SER A 102 -5.92 -10.13 21.47
C SER A 102 -6.65 -11.47 21.34
N GLN A 103 -7.64 -11.55 20.45
CA GLN A 103 -8.36 -12.80 20.16
C GLN A 103 -7.55 -13.74 19.25
N PHE A 104 -6.64 -13.20 18.45
CA PHE A 104 -5.80 -14.00 17.54
C PHE A 104 -4.65 -14.67 18.30
N THR A 105 -4.09 -14.02 19.34
CA THR A 105 -3.02 -14.61 20.16
C THR A 105 -3.48 -15.85 20.93
N GLN A 106 -4.78 -15.98 21.23
CA GLN A 106 -5.38 -17.17 21.85
C GLN A 106 -5.59 -18.33 20.87
N TYR A 107 -5.69 -18.03 19.56
CA TYR A 107 -5.88 -19.03 18.51
C TYR A 107 -4.56 -19.65 18.03
N TRP A 108 -3.43 -19.25 18.64
CA TRP A 108 -2.11 -19.80 18.38
C TRP A 108 -1.86 -20.99 19.34
N PRO A 109 -2.02 -22.26 18.92
CA PRO A 109 -1.30 -23.32 19.61
C PRO A 109 0.17 -23.03 19.36
N ALA A 110 1.00 -23.19 20.39
CA ALA A 110 2.45 -23.22 20.24
C ALA A 110 2.83 -24.39 19.32
N VAL A 111 2.66 -24.23 18.00
CA VAL A 111 3.23 -25.11 16.99
C VAL A 111 4.70 -24.75 16.95
N ARG A 112 5.38 -25.24 17.98
CA ARG A 112 6.80 -25.50 17.96
C ARG A 112 7.04 -26.30 16.70
N LEU A 113 7.68 -25.68 15.71
CA LEU A 113 8.47 -26.43 14.76
C LEU A 113 9.65 -27.00 15.55
N PHE A 114 9.37 -28.09 16.29
CA PHE A 114 10.39 -29.05 16.65
C PHE A 114 10.80 -29.68 15.32
N VAL A 115 11.75 -29.04 14.65
CA VAL A 115 12.54 -29.71 13.63
C VAL A 115 13.37 -30.73 14.41
N PRO A 116 13.17 -32.04 14.23
CA PRO A 116 14.07 -33.00 14.82
C PRO A 116 15.43 -32.77 14.17
N SER A 117 16.40 -32.25 14.92
CA SER A 117 17.80 -32.34 14.51
C SER A 117 18.16 -33.84 14.38
N PRO A 118 18.94 -34.22 13.36
CA PRO A 118 19.37 -35.62 13.20
C PRO A 118 20.15 -36.07 14.45
N PRO A 119 20.09 -37.36 14.81
CA PRO A 119 20.65 -37.84 16.05
C PRO A 119 22.17 -37.80 15.97
N GLY A 120 22.81 -37.15 16.94
CA GLY A 120 24.26 -37.23 17.07
C GLY A 120 24.87 -36.09 17.88
N SER A 121 24.73 -36.14 19.20
CA SER A 121 25.83 -36.02 20.18
C SER A 121 25.27 -35.61 21.54
N ASP A 122 25.47 -36.50 22.49
CA ASP A 122 25.17 -36.34 23.91
C ASP A 122 25.94 -35.16 24.50
N VAL A 123 25.27 -34.24 25.20
CA VAL A 123 25.76 -33.66 26.45
C VAL A 123 24.64 -32.96 27.24
N ALA A 124 24.80 -32.99 28.56
CA ALA A 124 23.77 -32.93 29.57
C ALA A 124 23.34 -31.52 30.05
N ALA A 125 22.09 -31.47 30.52
CA ALA A 125 21.54 -30.77 31.70
C ALA A 125 21.92 -29.31 32.02
N GLY A 126 20.89 -28.46 32.17
CA GLY A 126 20.95 -27.22 32.94
C GLY A 126 19.69 -26.35 32.78
N SER A 127 19.06 -25.98 33.90
CA SER A 127 17.70 -25.45 34.04
C SER A 127 17.56 -23.92 33.91
N ASP A 128 16.30 -23.50 33.65
CA ASP A 128 15.60 -22.26 34.05
C ASP A 128 15.71 -20.92 33.28
N THR A 129 14.59 -20.62 32.61
CA THR A 129 13.81 -19.36 32.54
C THR A 129 14.52 -18.00 32.32
N ALA A 130 14.20 -17.36 31.18
CA ALA A 130 13.64 -16.01 31.13
C ALA A 130 13.20 -15.65 29.70
N ALA A 131 11.99 -15.14 29.58
CA ALA A 131 11.46 -14.54 28.36
C ALA A 131 12.28 -13.31 27.97
N GLY A 132 12.81 -13.30 26.76
CA GLY A 132 13.47 -12.14 26.17
C GLY A 132 13.82 -12.44 24.72
N LEU A 133 13.15 -11.76 23.79
CA LEU A 133 13.46 -11.79 22.36
C LEU A 133 14.84 -11.15 22.14
N SER A 134 15.91 -11.92 22.35
CA SER A 134 17.26 -11.55 21.97
C SER A 134 17.55 -12.12 20.59
N LEU A 135 17.49 -11.27 19.58
CA LEU A 135 18.00 -11.55 18.24
C LEU A 135 19.52 -11.73 18.33
N SER A 136 19.98 -12.97 18.51
CA SER A 136 21.37 -13.32 18.33
C SER A 136 21.70 -13.40 16.83
N PRO A 137 22.78 -12.78 16.35
CA PRO A 137 23.19 -12.87 14.95
C PRO A 137 23.89 -14.23 14.75
N CYS A 138 23.13 -15.25 14.35
CA CYS A 138 23.71 -16.50 13.88
C CYS A 138 24.08 -16.38 12.41
N SER A 139 25.31 -16.80 12.13
CA SER A 139 26.06 -16.82 10.89
C SER A 139 25.31 -17.40 9.70
N GLU A 140 25.75 -16.97 8.52
CA GLU A 140 25.28 -17.27 7.17
C GLU A 140 25.09 -18.77 6.86
N ASP A 141 24.25 -19.05 5.84
CA ASP A 141 23.93 -20.34 5.22
C ASP A 141 22.73 -21.16 5.74
N ALA A 142 21.57 -20.52 5.84
CA ALA A 142 20.30 -21.13 5.40
C ALA A 142 19.31 -20.01 5.09
N LEU A 143 19.02 -19.79 3.81
CA LEU A 143 17.93 -18.91 3.39
C LEU A 143 16.64 -19.45 4.06
N PRO A 144 15.90 -18.66 4.86
CA PRO A 144 14.64 -19.13 5.43
C PRO A 144 13.76 -19.60 4.27
N ASP A 145 13.35 -20.87 4.31
CA ASP A 145 12.50 -21.46 3.28
C ASP A 145 11.29 -20.54 3.11
N ALA A 146 11.13 -20.02 1.89
CA ALA A 146 10.18 -18.94 1.58
C ALA A 146 8.73 -19.32 1.95
N PHE A 147 8.47 -20.62 2.11
CA PHE A 147 7.17 -21.18 2.41
C PHE A 147 6.92 -21.42 3.90
N SER A 148 7.94 -21.31 4.77
CA SER A 148 7.81 -21.56 6.20
C SER A 148 6.86 -20.59 6.93
N LEU A 149 6.63 -19.39 6.38
CA LEU A 149 5.69 -18.40 6.93
C LEU A 149 4.27 -18.51 6.36
N LEU A 150 4.06 -19.32 5.32
CA LEU A 150 2.74 -19.43 4.68
C LEU A 150 1.64 -19.91 5.62
N PRO A 151 1.85 -20.90 6.50
CA PRO A 151 0.80 -21.33 7.43
C PRO A 151 0.36 -20.20 8.36
N GLN A 152 1.32 -19.47 8.94
CA GLN A 152 1.04 -18.32 9.80
C GLN A 152 0.31 -17.20 9.06
N PHE A 153 0.71 -16.93 7.81
CA PHE A 153 0.03 -15.95 6.97
C PHE A 153 -1.40 -16.40 6.64
N ALA A 154 -1.61 -17.68 6.32
CA ALA A 154 -2.92 -18.23 6.03
C ALA A 154 -3.86 -18.10 7.23
N ASP A 155 -3.39 -18.41 8.43
CA ASP A 155 -4.18 -18.28 9.67
C ASP A 155 -4.54 -16.82 9.97
N LEU A 156 -3.57 -15.91 9.88
CA LEU A 156 -3.82 -14.48 10.06
C LEU A 156 -4.81 -13.95 9.01
N SER A 157 -4.63 -14.33 7.75
CA SER A 157 -5.51 -13.91 6.66
C SER A 157 -6.94 -14.43 6.87
N THR A 158 -7.09 -15.67 7.32
CA THR A 158 -8.39 -16.30 7.62
C THR A 158 -9.09 -15.57 8.76
N PHE A 159 -8.37 -15.30 9.86
CA PHE A 159 -8.89 -14.51 10.97
C PHE A 159 -9.35 -13.12 10.52
N MET A 160 -8.54 -12.42 9.73
CA MET A 160 -8.88 -11.09 9.20
C MET A 160 -10.10 -11.11 8.29
N ILE A 161 -10.21 -12.12 7.42
CA ILE A 161 -11.38 -12.32 6.56
C ILE A 161 -12.64 -12.52 7.42
N GLN A 162 -12.56 -13.32 8.49
CA GLN A 162 -13.69 -13.51 9.39
C GLN A 162 -14.15 -12.20 10.04
N GLN A 163 -13.22 -11.32 10.44
CA GLN A 163 -13.57 -10.00 10.98
C GLN A 163 -14.23 -9.10 9.93
N VAL A 164 -13.77 -9.12 8.69
CA VAL A 164 -14.40 -8.38 7.58
C VAL A 164 -15.81 -8.88 7.29
N ILE A 165 -16.01 -10.21 7.31
CA ILE A 165 -17.35 -10.81 7.14
C ILE A 165 -18.27 -10.38 8.29
N ASN A 166 -17.78 -10.40 9.53
CA ASN A 166 -18.56 -9.98 10.69
C ASN A 166 -18.91 -8.49 10.62
N PHE A 167 -17.97 -7.65 10.19
CA PHE A 167 -18.22 -6.22 9.94
C PHE A 167 -19.31 -6.00 8.89
N ALA A 168 -19.24 -6.73 7.76
CA ALA A 168 -20.25 -6.62 6.71
C ALA A 168 -21.66 -7.00 7.22
N LYS A 169 -21.75 -8.03 8.06
CA LYS A 169 -23.01 -8.44 8.72
C LYS A 169 -23.60 -7.38 9.64
N GLU A 170 -22.81 -6.42 10.13
CA GLU A 170 -23.31 -5.31 10.97
C GLU A 170 -23.90 -4.15 10.17
N ILE A 171 -23.67 -4.10 8.86
CA ILE A 171 -24.16 -3.01 8.01
C ILE A 171 -25.51 -3.41 7.41
N PRO A 172 -26.62 -2.68 7.70
CA PRO A 172 -27.97 -3.05 7.29
C PRO A 172 -28.13 -3.34 5.79
N VAL A 173 -27.49 -2.53 4.94
CA VAL A 173 -27.55 -2.67 3.48
C VAL A 173 -27.01 -4.02 2.99
N PHE A 174 -26.05 -4.62 3.70
CA PHE A 174 -25.48 -5.93 3.35
C PHE A 174 -26.23 -7.12 3.95
N ARG A 175 -27.21 -6.88 4.85
CA ARG A 175 -28.04 -7.93 5.48
C ARG A 175 -29.33 -8.22 4.72
N CYS A 176 -29.77 -7.30 3.87
CA CYS A 176 -31.07 -7.36 3.19
C CYS A 176 -31.02 -8.01 1.79
N ALA A 177 -29.94 -8.74 1.46
CA ALA A 177 -29.76 -9.44 0.18
C ALA A 177 -29.76 -10.96 0.39
#